data_AF-A0A117LV46-F1
#
_entry.id   AF-A0A117LV46-F1
#
_cell.length_a   1.000
_cell.length_b   1.000
_cell.length_c   1.000
_cell.angle_alpha   90.00
_cell.angle_beta   90.00
_cell.angle_gamma   90.00
#
_symmetry.space_group_name_H-M   'P 1'
#
loop_
_entity.id
_entity.type
_entity.pdbx_description
1 polymer ?
#
loop_
_entity_poly.entity_id
_entity_poly.type
_entity_poly.pdbx_seq_one_letter_code
_entity_poly.pdbx_strand_id
1 'polypeptide(L)'
;MSEITGVTFPIPKHYMKRFFEEGKAVFIKPATVFKELKPGMRLVFYQSHEDTGYVGEATIKQIVIDDDPLAFFEAFGDAVFLTREEAEAYVENQKRWQGFRVRKGEARKRAWMALELERIRKYDTVKKPERFVAVGGRYLRE
;
A
#
# COMPACT_ATOMS: atom_id res chain seq x y z
N MET A 1 3.52 11.65 23.07
CA MET A 1 3.18 11.46 21.64
C MET A 1 2.17 10.35 21.58
N SER A 2 1.15 10.47 20.72
CA SER A 2 0.18 9.39 20.50
C SER A 2 0.83 8.18 19.83
N GLU A 3 0.42 6.99 20.29
CA GLU A 3 0.94 5.71 19.83
C GLU A 3 0.56 5.48 18.36
N ILE A 4 1.47 4.88 17.57
CA ILE A 4 1.17 4.52 16.19
C ILE A 4 0.45 3.18 16.19
N THR A 5 -0.83 3.19 15.81
CA THR A 5 -1.69 1.99 15.84
C THR A 5 -1.86 1.36 14.45
N GLY A 6 -1.37 2.04 13.41
CA GLY A 6 -1.47 1.54 12.05
C GLY A 6 -1.04 2.55 10.98
N VAL A 7 -1.42 2.23 9.75
CA VAL A 7 -1.14 3.05 8.57
C VAL A 7 -2.32 3.01 7.62
N THR A 8 -2.39 4.02 6.77
CA THR A 8 -3.33 4.06 5.66
C THR A 8 -2.62 4.51 4.39
N PHE A 9 -3.00 3.91 3.27
CA PHE A 9 -2.51 4.24 1.94
C PHE A 9 -3.68 4.44 0.97
N PRO A 10 -3.56 5.37 0.02
CA PRO A 10 -4.56 5.51 -1.02
C PRO A 10 -4.48 4.34 -2.00
N ILE A 11 -5.62 3.67 -2.17
CA ILE A 11 -5.81 2.58 -3.11
C ILE A 11 -6.98 2.97 -4.02
N PRO A 12 -6.77 3.01 -5.35
CA PRO A 12 -7.85 3.25 -6.29
C PRO A 12 -9.03 2.27 -6.09
N LYS A 13 -10.25 2.79 -6.15
CA LYS A 13 -11.50 2.02 -5.91
C LYS A 13 -11.56 0.68 -6.64
N HIS A 14 -11.13 0.62 -7.90
CA HIS A 14 -11.17 -0.61 -8.70
C HIS A 14 -10.26 -1.74 -8.17
N TYR A 15 -9.26 -1.43 -7.35
CA TYR A 15 -8.43 -2.43 -6.68
C TYR A 15 -9.01 -2.91 -5.34
N MET A 16 -10.01 -2.23 -4.77
CA MET A 16 -10.56 -2.59 -3.45
C MET A 16 -11.24 -3.96 -3.44
N LYS A 17 -11.93 -4.31 -4.53
CA LYS A 17 -12.56 -5.64 -4.69
C LYS A 17 -11.55 -6.79 -4.54
N ARG A 18 -10.27 -6.54 -4.83
CA ARG A 18 -9.23 -7.56 -4.74
C ARG A 18 -9.04 -8.04 -3.30
N PHE A 19 -9.12 -7.12 -2.34
CA PHE A 19 -9.03 -7.46 -0.92
C PHE A 19 -10.34 -8.03 -0.37
N PHE A 20 -11.49 -7.44 -0.75
CA PHE A 20 -12.76 -7.75 -0.10
C PHE A 20 -13.56 -8.89 -0.76
N GLU A 21 -13.28 -9.22 -2.02
CA GLU A 21 -14.05 -10.17 -2.83
C GLU A 21 -13.15 -11.25 -3.45
N GLU A 22 -11.98 -10.87 -3.97
CA GLU A 22 -11.07 -11.79 -4.68
C GLU A 22 -10.04 -12.46 -3.75
N GLY A 23 -10.05 -12.16 -2.45
CA GLY A 23 -9.22 -12.81 -1.44
C GLY A 23 -7.73 -12.46 -1.47
N LYS A 24 -7.33 -11.39 -2.17
CA LYS A 24 -5.94 -10.91 -2.17
C LYS A 24 -5.57 -10.40 -0.78
N ALA A 25 -4.42 -10.85 -0.28
CA ALA A 25 -3.99 -10.61 1.09
C ALA A 25 -2.65 -9.89 1.19
N VAL A 26 -2.00 -9.54 0.08
CA VAL A 26 -0.69 -8.88 0.09
C VAL A 26 -0.77 -7.53 -0.62
N PHE A 27 -0.57 -6.47 0.15
CA PHE A 27 -0.50 -5.10 -0.36
C PHE A 27 0.95 -4.74 -0.66
N ILE A 28 1.24 -4.28 -1.88
CA ILE A 28 2.59 -3.86 -2.29
C ILE A 28 2.63 -2.39 -2.72
N LYS A 29 3.73 -1.69 -2.42
CA LYS A 29 3.99 -0.35 -2.94
C LYS A 29 5.44 0.10 -2.74
N PRO A 30 5.90 1.22 -3.35
CA PRO A 30 7.15 1.85 -2.96
C PRO A 30 7.20 2.19 -1.47
N ALA A 31 8.31 1.88 -0.83
CA ALA A 31 8.50 2.01 0.60
C ALA A 31 8.56 3.49 1.03
N THR A 32 7.54 3.96 1.75
CA THR A 32 7.47 5.33 2.28
C THR A 32 7.26 5.35 3.79
N VAL A 33 6.01 5.19 4.26
CA VAL A 33 5.61 5.24 5.67
C VAL A 33 5.59 3.82 6.20
N PHE A 34 6.75 3.29 6.58
CA PHE A 34 6.90 1.90 7.05
C PHE A 34 7.81 1.70 8.26
N LYS A 35 8.68 2.65 8.61
CA LYS A 35 9.72 2.44 9.64
C LYS A 35 9.16 2.10 11.03
N GLU A 36 7.95 2.55 11.32
CA GLU A 36 7.28 2.31 12.61
C GLU A 36 6.31 1.13 12.54
N LEU A 37 6.12 0.53 11.36
CA LEU A 37 5.19 -0.59 11.18
C LEU A 37 5.74 -1.85 11.85
N LYS A 38 4.83 -2.55 12.53
CA LYS A 38 5.11 -3.83 13.15
C LYS A 38 3.95 -4.79 12.87
N PRO A 39 4.23 -6.11 12.85
CA PRO A 39 3.18 -7.11 12.92
C PRO A 39 2.18 -6.81 14.05
N GLY A 40 0.89 -7.04 13.80
CA GLY A 40 -0.21 -6.73 14.71
C GLY A 40 -0.82 -5.34 14.55
N MET A 41 -0.13 -4.39 13.90
CA MET A 41 -0.69 -3.07 13.58
C MET A 41 -1.75 -3.15 12.46
N ARG A 42 -2.54 -2.08 12.28
CA ARG A 42 -3.59 -2.05 11.27
C ARG A 42 -3.14 -1.42 9.96
N LEU A 43 -3.60 -1.96 8.84
CA LEU A 43 -3.73 -1.24 7.57
C LEU A 43 -5.19 -0.85 7.40
N VAL A 44 -5.49 0.45 7.37
CA VAL A 44 -6.84 0.94 7.05
C VAL A 44 -6.89 1.28 5.56
N PHE A 45 -7.79 0.61 4.84
CA PHE A 45 -7.97 0.79 3.40
C PHE A 45 -8.63 2.14 3.11
N TYR A 46 -7.87 3.09 2.57
CA TYR A 46 -8.38 4.37 2.10
C TYR A 46 -8.63 4.30 0.59
N GLN A 47 -9.88 4.43 0.20
CA GLN A 47 -10.31 4.46 -1.20
C GLN A 47 -10.03 5.84 -1.81
N SER A 48 -9.31 5.86 -2.93
CA SER A 48 -9.00 7.07 -3.69
C SER A 48 -9.76 7.16 -5.02
N HIS A 49 -9.71 8.34 -5.63
CA HIS A 49 -10.35 8.75 -6.89
C HIS A 49 -11.88 8.88 -6.80
N GLU A 50 -12.58 7.84 -6.38
CA GLU A 50 -14.04 7.79 -6.31
C GLU A 50 -14.50 7.40 -4.90
N ASP A 51 -15.63 7.97 -4.46
CA ASP A 51 -16.25 7.70 -3.16
C ASP A 51 -15.24 7.66 -2.01
N THR A 52 -14.39 8.69 -1.96
CA THR A 52 -13.17 8.67 -1.16
C THR A 52 -13.44 8.49 0.34
N GLY A 53 -12.70 7.61 1.00
CA GLY A 53 -12.90 7.34 2.42
C GLY A 53 -12.28 6.03 2.89
N TYR A 54 -12.33 5.78 4.19
CA TYR A 54 -11.96 4.51 4.77
C TYR A 54 -13.09 3.51 4.55
N VAL A 55 -12.76 2.40 3.90
CA VAL A 55 -13.73 1.39 3.46
C VAL A 55 -13.55 0.04 4.15
N GLY A 56 -12.48 -0.12 4.93
CA GLY A 56 -12.18 -1.32 5.67
C GLY A 56 -10.82 -1.24 6.35
N GLU A 57 -10.42 -2.35 6.95
CA GLU A 57 -9.08 -2.50 7.52
C GLU A 57 -8.63 -3.96 7.54
N ALA A 58 -7.35 -4.17 7.82
CA ALA A 58 -6.76 -5.47 8.05
C ALA A 58 -5.67 -5.36 9.11
N THR A 59 -5.28 -6.50 9.68
CA THR A 59 -4.11 -6.61 10.55
C THR A 59 -2.89 -6.95 9.71
N ILE A 60 -1.78 -6.25 9.93
CA ILE A 60 -0.50 -6.54 9.30
C ILE A 60 0.09 -7.78 9.96
N LYS A 61 0.22 -8.86 9.19
CA LYS A 61 0.84 -10.12 9.63
C LYS A 61 2.36 -10.05 9.53
N GLN A 62 2.89 -9.57 8.42
CA GLN A 62 4.32 -9.32 8.24
C GLN A 62 4.58 -8.17 7.26
N ILE A 63 5.80 -7.61 7.36
CA ILE A 63 6.31 -6.58 6.46
C ILE A 63 7.58 -7.11 5.81
N VAL A 64 7.63 -7.11 4.47
CA VAL A 64 8.81 -7.47 3.69
C VAL A 64 9.26 -6.24 2.90
N ILE A 65 10.56 -5.95 2.90
CA ILE A 65 11.16 -4.87 2.14
C ILE A 65 12.10 -5.48 1.12
N ASP A 66 11.93 -5.12 -0.15
CA ASP A 66 12.78 -5.57 -1.25
C ASP A 66 12.97 -4.43 -2.27
N ASP A 67 14.10 -4.36 -2.95
CA ASP A 67 14.34 -3.38 -4.00
C ASP A 67 13.63 -3.74 -5.32
N ASP A 68 13.30 -5.02 -5.51
CA ASP A 68 12.56 -5.52 -6.66
C ASP A 68 11.11 -5.88 -6.28
N PRO A 69 10.09 -5.13 -6.75
CA PRO A 69 8.70 -5.49 -6.51
C PRO A 69 8.29 -6.83 -7.13
N LEU A 70 9.01 -7.31 -8.15
CA LEU A 70 8.70 -8.59 -8.78
C LEU A 70 9.05 -9.78 -7.88
N ALA A 71 10.01 -9.62 -6.97
CA ALA A 71 10.37 -10.64 -5.98
C ALA A 71 9.18 -11.00 -5.06
N PHE A 72 8.23 -10.08 -4.85
CA PHE A 72 7.03 -10.37 -4.06
C PHE A 72 6.11 -11.39 -4.73
N PHE A 73 6.11 -11.50 -6.06
CA PHE A 73 5.31 -12.52 -6.76
C PHE A 73 5.92 -13.92 -6.59
N GLU A 74 7.23 -14.03 -6.42
CA GLU A 74 7.88 -15.29 -6.10
C GLU A 74 7.56 -15.73 -4.65
N ALA A 75 7.50 -14.77 -3.72
CA ALA A 75 7.22 -15.04 -2.31
C ALA A 75 5.73 -15.25 -1.98
N PHE A 76 4.85 -14.48 -2.62
CA PHE A 76 3.43 -14.41 -2.28
C PHE A 76 2.50 -14.88 -3.41
N GLY A 77 3.02 -15.09 -4.61
CA GLY A 77 2.26 -15.58 -5.75
C GLY A 77 1.02 -14.73 -6.03
N ASP A 78 -0.11 -15.42 -6.18
CA ASP A 78 -1.39 -14.81 -6.51
C ASP A 78 -2.01 -14.04 -5.33
N ALA A 79 -1.43 -14.07 -4.11
CA ALA A 79 -1.96 -13.30 -2.98
C ALA A 79 -1.71 -11.79 -3.12
N VAL A 80 -0.81 -11.37 -4.02
CA VAL A 80 -0.50 -9.96 -4.31
C VAL A 80 -1.71 -9.28 -4.93
N PHE A 81 -2.05 -8.10 -4.41
CA PHE A 81 -3.22 -7.38 -4.89
C PHE A 81 -3.04 -6.74 -6.26
N LEU A 82 -1.81 -6.55 -6.77
CA LEU A 82 -1.55 -6.17 -8.15
C LEU A 82 -1.24 -7.42 -8.96
N THR A 83 -1.53 -7.42 -10.26
CA THR A 83 -0.93 -8.41 -11.16
C THR A 83 0.53 -8.06 -11.41
N ARG A 84 1.29 -9.04 -11.91
CA ARG A 84 2.70 -8.83 -12.28
C ARG A 84 2.83 -7.73 -13.33
N GLU A 85 1.96 -7.74 -14.33
CA GLU A 85 1.94 -6.77 -15.43
C GLU A 85 1.63 -5.36 -14.93
N GLU A 86 0.70 -5.22 -13.98
CA GLU A 86 0.38 -3.93 -13.36
C GLU A 86 1.55 -3.39 -12.53
N ALA A 87 2.25 -4.26 -11.79
CA ALA A 87 3.44 -3.89 -11.04
C ALA A 87 4.58 -3.47 -11.98
N GLU A 88 4.82 -4.22 -13.07
CA GLU A 88 5.81 -3.89 -14.10
C GLU A 88 5.50 -2.55 -14.77
N ALA A 89 4.26 -2.34 -15.21
CA ALA A 89 3.81 -1.09 -15.82
C ALA A 89 3.98 0.10 -14.86
N TYR A 90 3.71 -0.10 -13.57
CA TYR A 90 3.90 0.94 -12.56
C TYR A 90 5.39 1.32 -12.42
N VAL A 91 6.29 0.32 -12.34
CA VAL A 91 7.75 0.54 -12.25
C VAL A 91 8.27 1.23 -13.51
N GLU A 92 7.83 0.82 -14.69
CA GLU A 92 8.24 1.45 -15.94
C GLU A 92 7.79 2.90 -16.01
N ASN A 93 6.54 3.18 -15.63
CA ASN A 93 6.02 4.54 -15.58
C ASN A 93 6.87 5.39 -14.62
N GLN A 94 7.21 4.89 -13.42
CA GLN A 94 8.09 5.62 -12.49
C GLN A 94 9.45 5.98 -13.11
N LYS A 95 10.07 5.08 -13.89
CA LYS A 95 11.33 5.38 -14.61
C LYS A 95 11.18 6.55 -15.57
N ARG A 96 10.04 6.63 -16.29
CA ARG A 96 9.74 7.73 -17.21
C ARG A 96 9.63 9.08 -16.50
N TRP A 97 9.02 9.11 -15.30
CA TRP A 97 8.89 10.34 -14.50
C TRP A 97 10.20 10.78 -13.82
N GLN A 98 11.12 9.85 -13.51
CA GLN A 98 12.43 10.19 -12.95
C GLN A 98 13.32 10.98 -13.94
N GLY A 99 13.07 10.84 -15.24
CA GLY A 99 13.85 11.51 -16.29
C GLY A 99 13.68 13.03 -16.39
N PHE A 100 12.62 13.63 -15.83
CA PHE A 100 12.29 15.05 -16.09
C PHE A 100 12.68 16.03 -14.96
N ARG A 101 12.95 15.56 -13.73
CA ARG A 101 13.17 16.45 -12.56
C ARG A 101 14.32 16.10 -11.63
N VAL A 102 15.11 15.05 -11.91
CA VAL A 102 16.18 14.64 -10.99
C VAL A 102 17.53 15.21 -11.46
N ARG A 103 18.09 16.14 -10.68
CA ARG A 103 19.49 16.60 -10.77
C ARG A 103 20.39 15.37 -10.92
N LYS A 104 21.32 15.37 -11.90
CA LYS A 104 22.38 14.36 -12.08
C LYS A 104 23.01 13.98 -10.74
N GLY A 105 22.56 12.87 -10.17
CA GLY A 105 22.96 12.36 -8.86
C GLY A 105 22.04 11.19 -8.54
N GLU A 106 22.58 9.98 -8.70
CA GLU A 106 21.97 8.66 -8.46
C GLU A 106 20.48 8.70 -8.08
N ALA A 107 19.61 8.45 -9.06
CA ALA A 107 18.23 8.14 -8.77
C ALA A 107 18.21 6.85 -7.92
N ARG A 108 18.27 6.99 -6.60
CA ARG A 108 18.21 5.86 -5.67
C ARG A 108 16.91 5.13 -5.99
N LYS A 109 17.03 3.90 -6.49
CA LYS A 109 15.90 2.97 -6.58
C LYS A 109 15.25 2.95 -5.21
N ARG A 110 14.00 3.37 -5.13
CA ARG A 110 13.27 3.37 -3.86
C ARG A 110 12.86 1.93 -3.62
N ALA A 111 13.32 1.35 -2.51
CA ALA A 111 12.86 0.05 -2.06
C ALA A 111 11.34 -0.01 -2.06
N TRP A 112 10.79 -1.20 -2.20
CA TRP A 112 9.38 -1.51 -2.10
C TRP A 112 9.08 -2.22 -0.80
N MET A 113 7.80 -2.20 -0.43
CA MET A 113 7.29 -2.97 0.71
C MET A 113 6.14 -3.86 0.25
N ALA A 114 6.07 -5.05 0.85
CA ALA A 114 4.89 -5.89 0.88
C ALA A 114 4.38 -5.98 2.32
N LEU A 115 3.09 -5.78 2.50
CA LEU A 115 2.37 -6.04 3.74
C LEU A 115 1.50 -7.27 3.51
N GLU A 116 1.85 -8.39 4.16
CA GLU A 116 0.92 -9.51 4.25
C GLU A 116 -0.13 -9.17 5.30
N LEU A 117 -1.39 -9.36 4.94
CA LEU A 117 -2.55 -8.94 5.71
C LEU A 117 -3.33 -10.16 6.18
N GLU A 118 -3.90 -10.06 7.37
CA GLU A 118 -4.87 -11.01 7.91
C GLU A 118 -6.07 -10.26 8.47
N ARG A 119 -7.17 -10.99 8.71
CA ARG A 119 -8.43 -10.43 9.27
C ARG A 119 -8.94 -9.22 8.47
N ILE A 120 -8.84 -9.30 7.15
CA ILE A 120 -9.34 -8.27 6.23
C ILE A 120 -10.85 -8.14 6.43
N ARG A 121 -11.30 -6.92 6.73
CA ARG A 121 -12.71 -6.60 6.93
C ARG A 121 -13.11 -5.34 6.18
N LYS A 122 -14.27 -5.38 5.52
CA LYS A 122 -14.92 -4.21 4.93
C LYS A 122 -15.81 -3.55 5.98
N TYR A 123 -15.90 -2.22 5.95
CA TYR A 123 -16.86 -1.49 6.77
C TYR A 123 -18.23 -1.44 6.09
N ASP A 124 -19.30 -1.45 6.88
CA ASP A 124 -20.66 -1.27 6.37
C ASP A 124 -20.87 0.14 5.80
N THR A 125 -20.15 1.12 6.34
CA THR A 125 -20.22 2.53 5.93
C THR A 125 -18.84 3.10 5.65
N VAL A 126 -18.75 3.91 4.60
CA VAL A 126 -17.51 4.61 4.23
C VAL A 126 -17.27 5.75 5.22
N LYS A 127 -16.15 5.71 5.94
CA LYS A 127 -15.78 6.76 6.92
C LYS A 127 -14.90 7.82 6.25
N LYS A 128 -15.31 9.09 6.29
CA LYS A 128 -14.50 10.19 5.74
C LYS A 128 -13.30 10.46 6.65
N PRO A 129 -12.08 10.60 6.10
CA PRO A 129 -10.93 10.98 6.90
C PRO A 129 -11.03 12.46 7.28
N GLU A 130 -10.59 12.81 8.49
CA GLU A 130 -10.52 14.22 8.93
C GLU A 130 -9.53 15.05 8.10
N ARG A 131 -8.52 14.39 7.53
CA ARG A 131 -7.50 15.02 6.66
C ARG A 131 -7.23 14.14 5.47
N PHE A 132 -6.89 14.78 4.35
CA PHE A 132 -6.50 14.09 3.12
C PHE A 132 -5.35 13.09 3.35
N VAL A 133 -5.45 11.91 2.72
CA VAL A 133 -4.39 10.89 2.73
C VAL A 133 -3.56 11.05 1.46
N ALA A 134 -2.34 11.54 1.61
CA ALA A 134 -1.41 11.70 0.49
C ALA A 134 -0.96 10.35 -0.09
N VAL A 135 -0.41 10.36 -1.32
CA VAL A 135 0.12 9.17 -2.01
C VAL A 135 1.15 8.40 -1.17
N GLY A 136 1.93 9.12 -0.36
CA GLY A 136 2.88 8.53 0.58
C GLY A 136 2.24 7.72 1.73
N GLY A 137 0.94 7.88 1.96
CA GLY A 137 0.23 7.36 3.13
C GLY A 137 0.41 8.19 4.39
N ARG A 138 -0.17 7.70 5.48
CA ARG A 138 -0.12 8.35 6.79
C ARG A 138 -0.17 7.31 7.92
N TYR A 139 0.60 7.53 8.97
CA TYR A 139 0.42 6.81 10.22
C TYR A 139 -0.90 7.18 10.90
N LEU A 140 -1.60 6.17 11.40
CA LEU A 140 -2.74 6.32 12.27
C LEU A 140 -2.25 6.33 13.72
N ARG A 141 -2.87 7.19 14.52
CA ARG A 141 -2.49 7.40 15.91
C ARG A 141 -3.74 7.47 16.77
N GLU A 142 -3.63 6.96 17.99
CA GLU A 142 -4.63 7.06 19.07
C GLU A 142 -4.11 7.94 20.21
#